data_AF-A0A7S4KSV6-F1
#
_entry.id   AF-A0A7S4KSV6-F1
#
_cell.length_a   1.000
_cell.length_b   1.000
_cell.length_c   1.000
_cell.angle_alpha   90.00
_cell.angle_beta   90.00
_cell.angle_gamma   90.00
#
_symmetry.space_group_name_H-M   'P 1'
#
loop_
_entity.id
_entity.type
_entity.pdbx_description
1 polymer ?
#
loop_
_entity_poly.entity_id
_entity_poly.type
_entity_poly.pdbx_seq_one_letter_code
_entity_poly.pdbx_strand_id
1 'polypeptide(L)'
;DTHIKIFYEFLPVSMQMPNCLIANFSVRSVCETPLTGFHFEVISTSEVKVLQDPMIVDGYTLPPGGAGNTKSMISIHSVNFPLSLQCVVSYKKEEAGKSSLPLQLPIPASLFVSPFEVNPEALSKLVTNLTMSSTSIPSAFSSSPLPLFVQRMSLILRLCCVSCLINEGRAAFYGRCRVNGAHLCIYIHWQKQILEVYSSNPRFGEAICSELGSM
;
A
#
# COMPACT_ATOMS: atom_id res chain seq x y z
N ASP A 1 18.04 6.22 -18.02
CA ASP A 1 18.99 5.20 -17.52
C ASP A 1 19.11 5.27 -16.00
N THR A 2 18.46 4.36 -15.29
CA THR A 2 18.55 4.27 -13.83
C THR A 2 19.66 3.29 -13.45
N HIS A 3 20.67 3.79 -12.73
CA HIS A 3 21.83 3.00 -12.25
C HIS A 3 21.51 2.08 -11.07
N ILE A 4 20.30 2.21 -10.51
CA ILE A 4 19.83 1.45 -9.37
C ILE A 4 18.41 0.94 -9.63
N LYS A 5 18.08 -0.19 -9.02
CA LYS A 5 16.71 -0.68 -8.84
C LYS A 5 16.35 -0.58 -7.37
N ILE A 6 15.13 -0.11 -7.09
CA ILE A 6 14.64 0.07 -5.73
C ILE A 6 13.40 -0.79 -5.56
N PHE A 7 13.45 -1.64 -4.56
CA PHE A 7 12.32 -2.43 -4.07
C PHE A 7 11.93 -1.87 -2.72
N TYR A 8 10.64 -1.82 -2.45
CA TYR A 8 10.14 -1.31 -1.18
C TYR A 8 8.92 -2.09 -0.73
N GLU A 9 8.75 -2.16 0.58
CA GLU A 9 7.55 -2.67 1.22
C GLU A 9 7.22 -1.81 2.44
N PHE A 10 5.94 -1.74 2.77
CA PHE A 10 5.45 -1.05 3.95
C PHE A 10 4.82 -2.09 4.89
N LEU A 11 5.28 -2.09 6.13
CA LEU A 11 4.81 -3.01 7.17
C LEU A 11 4.19 -2.21 8.31
N PRO A 12 2.99 -2.56 8.79
CA PRO A 12 2.47 -1.94 10.01
C PRO A 12 3.34 -2.28 11.21
N VAL A 13 3.64 -1.29 12.06
CA VAL A 13 4.50 -1.48 13.24
C VAL A 13 3.79 -2.34 14.30
N SER A 14 2.56 -1.95 14.68
CA SER A 14 1.74 -2.70 15.64
C SER A 14 0.28 -2.29 15.55
N MET A 15 -0.60 -3.06 16.18
CA MET A 15 -2.02 -2.67 16.35
C MET A 15 -2.20 -1.45 17.27
N GLN A 16 -1.24 -1.18 18.15
CA GLN A 16 -1.30 -0.06 19.10
C GLN A 16 -0.83 1.27 18.48
N MET A 17 -0.12 1.21 17.35
CA MET A 17 0.32 2.38 16.59
C MET A 17 -0.22 2.29 15.15
N PRO A 18 -1.55 2.42 14.97
CA PRO A 18 -2.22 2.13 13.69
C PRO A 18 -1.81 3.07 12.55
N ASN A 19 -1.22 4.21 12.87
CA ASN A 19 -0.73 5.20 11.93
C ASN A 19 0.77 5.09 11.65
N CYS A 20 1.48 4.15 12.28
CA CYS A 20 2.92 4.00 12.10
C CYS A 20 3.24 2.80 11.20
N LEU A 21 4.15 3.01 10.24
CA LEU A 21 4.63 2.00 9.31
C LEU A 21 6.16 1.93 9.37
N ILE A 22 6.69 0.74 9.09
CA ILE A 22 8.09 0.52 8.70
C ILE A 22 8.12 0.51 7.19
N ALA A 23 8.85 1.45 6.59
CA ALA A 23 9.19 1.41 5.18
C ALA A 23 10.55 0.71 5.04
N ASN A 24 10.54 -0.49 4.46
CA ASN A 24 11.76 -1.22 4.13
C ASN A 24 12.12 -0.93 2.68
N PHE A 25 13.39 -0.64 2.43
CA PHE A 25 13.94 -0.38 1.11
C PHE A 25 15.08 -1.35 0.83
N SER A 26 15.08 -1.93 -0.35
CA SER A 26 16.20 -2.67 -0.90
C SER A 26 16.64 -2.00 -2.20
N VAL A 27 17.87 -1.51 -2.22
CA VAL A 27 18.44 -0.85 -3.39
C VAL A 27 19.53 -1.73 -3.98
N ARG A 28 19.45 -1.99 -5.28
CA ARG A 28 20.42 -2.81 -6.01
C ARG A 28 21.10 -1.99 -7.09
N SER A 29 22.43 -2.06 -7.15
CA SER A 29 23.19 -1.50 -8.27
C SER A 29 22.94 -2.33 -9.53
N VAL A 30 22.65 -1.67 -10.65
CA VAL A 30 22.68 -2.30 -11.98
C VAL A 30 23.93 -1.87 -12.77
N CYS A 31 24.87 -1.19 -12.11
CA CYS A 31 26.14 -0.81 -12.69
C CYS A 31 27.20 -1.90 -12.51
N GLU A 32 28.14 -1.90 -13.44
CA GLU A 32 29.38 -2.69 -13.39
C GLU A 32 30.46 -1.98 -12.56
N THR A 33 30.27 -0.70 -12.22
CA THR A 33 31.16 0.08 -11.35
C THR A 33 30.51 0.36 -9.99
N PRO A 34 31.33 0.55 -8.92
CA PRO A 34 30.82 0.88 -7.59
C PRO A 34 30.11 2.24 -7.58
N LEU A 35 29.07 2.35 -6.75
CA LEU A 35 28.40 3.61 -6.46
C LEU A 35 28.83 4.09 -5.08
N THR A 36 29.51 5.23 -5.01
CA THR A 36 30.06 5.78 -3.78
C THR A 36 29.19 6.90 -3.21
N GLY A 37 29.35 7.19 -1.92
CA GLY A 37 28.58 8.24 -1.24
C GLY A 37 27.08 8.01 -1.34
N PHE A 38 26.66 6.74 -1.28
CA PHE A 38 25.27 6.36 -1.40
C PHE A 38 24.49 6.83 -0.16
N HIS A 39 23.40 7.56 -0.40
CA HIS A 39 22.56 8.14 0.64
C HIS A 39 21.08 7.99 0.26
N PHE A 40 20.26 7.56 1.21
CA PHE A 40 18.83 7.35 1.02
C PHE A 40 18.03 8.19 2.00
N GLU A 41 17.51 9.32 1.57
CA GLU A 41 16.75 10.21 2.43
C GLU A 41 15.25 9.93 2.31
N VAL A 42 14.55 9.92 3.45
CA VAL A 42 13.08 9.93 3.50
C VAL A 42 12.64 11.32 3.94
N ILE A 43 11.74 11.94 3.19
CA ILE A 43 11.34 13.33 3.42
C ILE A 43 10.00 13.34 4.16
N SER A 44 9.95 14.07 5.27
CA SER A 44 8.69 14.34 5.97
C SER A 44 7.84 15.34 5.17
N THR A 45 6.55 15.05 5.06
CA THR A 45 5.53 15.90 4.44
C THR A 45 4.47 16.29 5.47
N SER A 46 3.45 17.05 5.06
CA SER A 46 2.28 17.34 5.89
C SER A 46 1.47 16.08 6.25
N GLU A 47 1.58 15.02 5.46
CA GLU A 47 0.80 13.78 5.61
C GLU A 47 1.61 12.67 6.27
N VAL A 48 2.93 12.65 6.05
CA VAL A 48 3.83 11.59 6.50
C VAL A 48 5.01 12.19 7.25
N LYS A 49 5.22 11.81 8.50
CA LYS A 49 6.38 12.23 9.30
C LYS A 49 7.35 11.07 9.47
N VAL A 50 8.63 11.34 9.31
CA VAL A 50 9.70 10.39 9.64
C VAL A 50 9.91 10.40 11.15
N LEU A 51 9.79 9.23 11.77
CA LEU A 51 10.04 9.02 13.19
C LEU A 51 11.44 8.47 13.46
N GLN A 52 11.95 7.68 12.51
CA GLN A 52 13.30 7.15 12.54
C GLN A 52 13.85 7.14 11.13
N ASP A 53 14.95 7.87 10.94
CA ASP A 53 15.63 7.92 9.65
C ASP A 53 16.25 6.56 9.31
N PRO A 54 16.37 6.25 8.01
CA PRO A 54 17.16 5.13 7.57
C PRO A 54 18.56 5.18 8.18
N MET A 55 18.99 4.11 8.85
CA MET A 55 20.38 3.98 9.27
C MET A 55 21.24 3.98 8.01
N ILE A 56 21.96 5.08 7.78
CA ILE A 56 22.91 5.22 6.70
C ILE A 56 24.29 5.23 7.34
N VAL A 57 25.14 4.32 6.87
CA VAL A 57 26.58 4.42 7.14
C VAL A 57 27.10 5.49 6.18
N ASP A 58 27.54 6.63 6.72
CA ASP A 58 28.16 7.67 5.91
C ASP A 58 29.30 7.09 5.06
N GLY A 59 29.32 7.45 3.77
CA GLY A 59 30.32 6.93 2.84
C GLY A 59 30.09 5.48 2.37
N TYR A 60 28.89 4.93 2.59
CA TYR A 60 28.56 3.60 2.06
C TYR A 60 28.82 3.53 0.55
N THR A 61 29.59 2.52 0.15
CA THR A 61 29.85 2.18 -1.25
C THR A 61 29.04 0.95 -1.59
N LEU A 62 28.12 1.10 -2.55
CA LEU A 62 27.35 -0.01 -3.08
C LEU A 62 28.19 -0.67 -4.21
N PRO A 63 28.62 -1.93 -4.04
CA PRO A 63 29.47 -2.58 -5.04
C PRO A 63 28.70 -2.87 -6.34
N PRO A 64 29.41 -3.16 -7.45
CA PRO A 64 28.80 -3.60 -8.70
C PRO A 64 27.84 -4.77 -8.49
N GLY A 65 26.61 -4.66 -8.99
CA GLY A 65 25.57 -5.67 -8.78
C GLY A 65 25.09 -5.88 -7.33
N GLY A 66 25.69 -5.17 -6.36
CA GLY A 66 25.44 -5.29 -4.93
C GLY A 66 24.08 -4.73 -4.51
N ALA A 67 23.68 -5.07 -3.29
CA ALA A 67 22.43 -4.61 -2.68
C ALA A 67 22.67 -4.01 -1.29
N GLY A 68 21.95 -2.93 -1.00
CA GLY A 68 21.88 -2.31 0.32
C GLY A 68 20.43 -2.31 0.79
N ASN A 69 20.24 -2.57 2.08
CA ASN A 69 18.92 -2.51 2.70
C ASN A 69 18.90 -1.40 3.74
N THR A 70 17.81 -0.64 3.78
CA THR A 70 17.59 0.33 4.84
C THR A 70 16.12 0.38 5.22
N LYS A 71 15.84 0.89 6.41
CA LYS A 71 14.49 0.89 7.00
C LYS A 71 14.24 2.22 7.65
N SER A 72 13.07 2.79 7.42
CA SER A 72 12.62 4.00 8.12
C SER A 72 11.30 3.73 8.81
N MET A 73 11.13 4.28 10.00
CA MET A 73 9.83 4.31 10.67
C MET A 73 9.15 5.63 10.34
N ILE A 74 7.93 5.56 9.85
CA ILE A 74 7.11 6.71 9.47
C ILE A 74 5.78 6.71 10.22
N SER A 75 5.21 7.89 10.43
CA SER A 75 3.88 8.12 11.01
C SER A 75 3.01 8.88 10.04
N ILE A 76 1.80 8.41 9.82
CA ILE A 76 0.78 9.05 9.01
C ILE A 76 -0.02 10.00 9.91
N HIS A 77 -0.01 11.29 9.60
CA HIS A 77 -0.72 12.32 10.35
C HIS A 77 -2.03 12.75 9.72
N SER A 78 -2.14 12.61 8.40
CA SER A 78 -3.35 12.91 7.65
C SER A 78 -3.64 11.79 6.68
N VAL A 79 -4.90 11.35 6.65
CA VAL A 79 -5.38 10.25 5.81
C VAL A 79 -6.08 10.84 4.58
N ASN A 80 -5.35 11.70 3.88
CA ASN A 80 -5.78 12.30 2.61
C ASN A 80 -5.21 11.45 1.48
N PHE A 81 -5.95 10.43 1.07
CA PHE A 81 -5.52 9.59 -0.04
C PHE A 81 -5.59 10.33 -1.39
N PRO A 82 -4.71 9.97 -2.36
CA PRO A 82 -3.67 8.95 -2.29
C PRO A 82 -2.45 9.37 -1.46
N LEU A 83 -1.93 8.45 -0.64
CA LEU A 83 -0.73 8.70 0.18
C LEU A 83 0.53 8.28 -0.57
N SER A 84 1.59 9.07 -0.42
CA SER A 84 2.89 8.74 -0.98
C SER A 84 4.02 9.14 -0.05
N LEU A 85 5.05 8.30 0.00
CA LEU A 85 6.29 8.60 0.69
C LEU A 85 7.26 9.27 -0.29
N GLN A 86 7.75 10.45 0.09
CA GLN A 86 8.79 11.14 -0.68
C GLN A 86 10.16 10.66 -0.21
N CYS A 87 11.01 10.25 -1.15
CA CYS A 87 12.37 9.81 -0.88
C CYS A 87 13.34 10.44 -1.88
N VAL A 88 14.61 10.55 -1.52
CA VAL A 88 15.68 10.96 -2.42
C VAL A 88 16.84 9.99 -2.30
N VAL A 89 17.29 9.46 -3.43
CA VAL A 89 18.50 8.61 -3.46
C VAL A 89 19.62 9.37 -4.15
N SER A 90 20.70 9.60 -3.42
CA SER A 90 21.91 10.26 -3.91
C SER A 90 23.08 9.29 -3.97
N TYR A 91 23.89 9.38 -5.03
CA TYR A 91 25.12 8.59 -5.19
C TYR A 91 26.06 9.24 -6.20
N LYS A 92 27.32 8.80 -6.22
CA LYS A 92 28.32 9.16 -7.23
C LYS A 92 28.77 7.90 -7.96
N LYS A 93 28.93 8.02 -9.27
CA LYS A 93 29.60 7.02 -10.12
C LYS A 93 30.97 7.61 -10.45
N GLU A 94 32.06 6.83 -10.38
CA GLU A 94 33.45 7.34 -10.38
C GLU A 94 33.75 8.51 -11.34
N GLU A 95 33.16 8.53 -12.55
CA GLU A 95 33.39 9.57 -13.56
C GLU A 95 32.18 10.48 -13.83
N ALA A 96 31.01 10.14 -13.30
CA ALA A 96 29.80 10.95 -13.44
C ALA A 96 29.54 11.71 -12.14
N GLY A 97 29.23 13.00 -12.25
CA GLY A 97 28.92 13.84 -11.10
C GLY A 97 27.84 13.27 -10.16
N LYS A 98 27.62 13.94 -9.03
CA LYS A 98 26.61 13.54 -8.04
C LYS A 98 25.26 13.36 -8.74
N SER A 99 24.73 12.14 -8.69
CA SER A 99 23.38 11.80 -9.11
C SER A 99 22.43 11.93 -7.93
N SER A 100 21.25 12.48 -8.16
CA SER A 100 20.16 12.56 -7.19
C SER A 100 18.86 12.15 -7.89
N LEU A 101 18.17 11.17 -7.32
CA LEU A 101 16.94 10.62 -7.85
C LEU A 101 15.81 10.85 -6.85
N PRO A 102 14.91 11.82 -7.08
CA PRO A 102 13.69 11.95 -6.30
C PRO A 102 12.74 10.80 -6.63
N LEU A 103 12.07 10.28 -5.61
CA LEU A 103 11.13 9.17 -5.71
C LEU A 103 9.86 9.51 -4.94
N GLN A 104 8.74 9.11 -5.52
CA GLN A 104 7.43 9.17 -4.87
C GLN A 104 6.87 7.75 -4.83
N LEU A 105 6.86 7.16 -3.64
CA LEU A 105 6.48 5.77 -3.44
C LEU A 105 5.04 5.71 -2.91
N PRO A 106 4.07 5.14 -3.66
CA PRO A 106 2.69 5.04 -3.19
C PRO A 106 2.61 4.18 -1.93
N ILE A 107 1.90 4.68 -0.91
CA ILE A 107 1.59 3.92 0.31
C ILE A 107 0.21 3.27 0.11
N PRO A 108 0.13 1.92 0.04
CA PRO A 108 -1.14 1.24 -0.20
C PRO A 108 -2.19 1.57 0.87
N ALA A 109 -3.42 1.87 0.44
CA ALA A 109 -4.51 2.19 1.34
C ALA A 109 -4.96 0.96 2.14
N SER A 110 -4.82 -0.23 1.56
CA SER A 110 -5.14 -1.51 2.19
C SER A 110 -4.39 -1.77 3.51
N LEU A 111 -3.20 -1.18 3.69
CA LEU A 111 -2.42 -1.31 4.93
C LEU A 111 -3.15 -0.77 6.16
N PHE A 112 -4.04 0.20 5.97
CA PHE A 112 -4.79 0.84 7.04
C PHE A 112 -6.14 0.17 7.27
N VAL A 113 -6.49 -0.87 6.53
CA VAL A 113 -7.74 -1.61 6.71
C VAL A 113 -7.58 -2.57 7.87
N SER A 114 -8.50 -2.54 8.83
CA SER A 114 -8.67 -3.59 9.85
C SER A 114 -9.98 -4.31 9.65
N PRO A 115 -10.01 -5.64 9.89
CA PRO A 115 -11.27 -6.36 9.94
C PRO A 115 -12.13 -5.81 11.07
N PHE A 116 -13.44 -5.77 10.84
CA PHE A 116 -14.41 -5.37 11.85
C PHE A 116 -15.62 -6.29 11.75
N GLU A 117 -16.07 -6.82 12.89
CA GLU A 117 -17.25 -7.67 12.91
C GLU A 117 -18.51 -6.82 12.90
N VAL A 118 -19.38 -7.08 11.93
CA VAL A 118 -20.68 -6.46 11.83
C VAL A 118 -21.69 -7.52 11.42
N ASN A 119 -22.88 -7.48 12.00
CA ASN A 119 -23.94 -8.38 11.56
C ASN A 119 -24.50 -7.92 10.19
N PRO A 120 -25.07 -8.84 9.38
CA PRO A 120 -25.56 -8.49 8.04
C PRO A 120 -26.64 -7.40 8.02
N GLU A 121 -27.50 -7.36 9.04
CA GLU A 121 -28.57 -6.36 9.15
C GLU A 121 -28.06 -4.95 9.42
N ALA A 122 -27.00 -4.79 10.22
CA ALA A 122 -26.37 -3.50 10.44
C ALA A 122 -25.56 -3.07 9.21
N LEU A 123 -24.93 -4.02 8.50
CA LEU A 123 -24.21 -3.72 7.27
C LEU A 123 -25.13 -3.11 6.21
N SER A 124 -26.32 -3.69 5.98
CA SER A 124 -27.25 -3.20 4.97
C SER A 124 -27.70 -1.75 5.23
N LYS A 125 -27.89 -1.38 6.50
CA LYS A 125 -28.21 -0.01 6.91
C LYS A 125 -27.02 0.96 6.83
N LEU A 126 -25.80 0.46 7.05
CA LEU A 126 -24.59 1.30 6.97
C LEU A 126 -24.30 1.68 5.52
N VAL A 127 -24.39 0.72 4.60
CA VAL A 127 -24.03 0.89 3.18
C VAL A 127 -24.86 1.98 2.49
N THR A 128 -26.12 2.18 2.87
CA THR A 128 -26.98 3.21 2.26
C THR A 128 -26.46 4.64 2.45
N ASN A 129 -25.59 4.86 3.44
CA ASN A 129 -25.03 6.17 3.76
C ASN A 129 -23.57 6.33 3.29
N LEU A 130 -23.03 5.35 2.55
CA LEU A 130 -21.65 5.36 2.07
C LEU A 130 -21.55 5.84 0.62
N THR A 131 -20.42 6.43 0.27
CA THR A 131 -20.11 6.79 -1.12
C THR A 131 -19.59 5.58 -1.86
N MET A 132 -20.11 5.32 -3.06
CA MET A 132 -19.75 4.18 -3.89
C MET A 132 -18.71 4.55 -4.95
N SER A 133 -17.73 3.69 -5.12
CA SER A 133 -16.79 3.64 -6.24
C SER A 133 -16.78 2.22 -6.80
N SER A 134 -16.43 2.03 -8.07
CA SER A 134 -16.41 0.69 -8.68
C SER A 134 -15.23 0.52 -9.62
N THR A 135 -14.71 -0.71 -9.68
CA THR A 135 -13.66 -1.13 -10.63
C THR A 135 -13.98 -2.53 -11.17
N SER A 136 -13.37 -2.91 -12.29
CA SER A 136 -13.44 -4.29 -12.79
C SER A 136 -12.62 -5.24 -11.92
N ILE A 137 -13.05 -6.50 -11.84
CA ILE A 137 -12.21 -7.58 -11.29
C ILE A 137 -10.99 -7.74 -12.20
N PRO A 138 -9.75 -7.75 -11.65
CA PRO A 138 -8.59 -7.87 -12.50
C PRO A 138 -8.48 -9.22 -13.20
N SER A 139 -7.86 -9.22 -14.37
CA SER A 139 -7.74 -10.40 -15.24
C SER A 139 -6.97 -11.55 -14.59
N ALA A 140 -5.99 -11.24 -13.74
CA ALA A 140 -5.25 -12.22 -12.94
C ALA A 140 -6.16 -13.05 -12.02
N PHE A 141 -7.30 -12.48 -11.62
CA PHE A 141 -8.25 -13.13 -10.73
C PHE A 141 -9.45 -13.72 -11.44
N SER A 142 -9.92 -13.11 -12.53
CA SER A 142 -11.17 -13.50 -13.23
C SER A 142 -11.21 -14.96 -13.69
N SER A 143 -10.05 -15.61 -13.84
CA SER A 143 -9.91 -17.03 -14.18
C SER A 143 -10.07 -18.00 -12.99
N SER A 144 -10.03 -17.49 -11.75
CA SER A 144 -10.06 -18.31 -10.54
C SER A 144 -11.50 -18.48 -10.02
N PRO A 145 -11.90 -19.65 -9.48
CA PRO A 145 -13.19 -19.81 -8.80
C PRO A 145 -13.42 -18.77 -7.69
N LEU A 146 -14.67 -18.31 -7.53
CA LEU A 146 -15.04 -17.29 -6.53
C LEU A 146 -14.52 -17.57 -5.11
N PRO A 147 -14.56 -18.80 -4.56
CA PRO A 147 -14.00 -19.06 -3.23
C PRO A 147 -12.50 -18.74 -3.11
N LEU A 148 -11.72 -19.06 -4.15
CA LEU A 148 -10.28 -18.76 -4.18
C LEU A 148 -10.05 -17.25 -4.34
N PHE A 149 -10.88 -16.57 -5.13
CA PHE A 149 -10.83 -15.11 -5.23
C PHE A 149 -11.12 -14.44 -3.88
N VAL A 150 -12.19 -14.86 -3.19
CA VAL A 150 -12.57 -14.37 -1.86
C VAL A 150 -11.45 -14.59 -0.85
N GLN A 151 -10.80 -15.76 -0.86
CA GLN A 151 -9.65 -16.03 0.01
C GLN A 151 -8.47 -15.10 -0.28
N ARG A 152 -8.10 -14.90 -1.55
CA ARG A 152 -7.03 -13.97 -1.92
C ARG A 152 -7.35 -12.53 -1.52
N MET A 153 -8.57 -12.07 -1.76
CA MET A 153 -9.04 -10.75 -1.35
C MET A 153 -9.00 -10.57 0.17
N SER A 154 -9.41 -11.59 0.93
CA SER A 154 -9.32 -11.59 2.40
C SER A 154 -7.87 -11.40 2.87
N LEU A 155 -6.91 -12.07 2.21
CA LEU A 155 -5.49 -11.98 2.55
C LEU A 155 -4.88 -10.62 2.21
N ILE A 156 -5.16 -10.12 1.00
CA ILE A 156 -4.60 -8.85 0.51
C ILE A 156 -5.13 -7.68 1.33
N LEU A 157 -6.46 -7.60 1.49
CA LEU A 157 -7.11 -6.50 2.20
C LEU A 157 -7.10 -6.68 3.72
N ARG A 158 -6.70 -7.87 4.20
CA ARG A 158 -6.77 -8.26 5.61
C ARG A 158 -8.17 -8.06 6.19
N LEU A 159 -9.18 -8.29 5.35
CA LEU A 159 -10.60 -8.11 5.67
C LEU A 159 -11.24 -9.45 6.03
N CYS A 160 -12.22 -9.41 6.92
CA CYS A 160 -13.13 -10.51 7.14
C CYS A 160 -14.24 -10.46 6.09
N CYS A 161 -14.48 -11.60 5.44
CA CYS A 161 -15.69 -11.79 4.63
C CYS A 161 -16.89 -11.86 5.58
N VAL A 162 -17.83 -10.93 5.43
CA VAL A 162 -19.04 -10.86 6.27
C VAL A 162 -20.14 -11.76 5.70
N SER A 163 -20.19 -11.90 4.38
CA SER A 163 -21.14 -12.76 3.71
C SER A 163 -20.58 -13.26 2.38
N CYS A 164 -20.77 -14.54 2.09
CA CYS A 164 -20.37 -15.14 0.81
C CYS A 164 -21.55 -15.98 0.29
N LEU A 165 -22.25 -15.46 -0.71
CA LEU A 165 -23.36 -16.13 -1.38
C LEU A 165 -22.82 -16.73 -2.68
N ILE A 166 -22.18 -17.88 -2.56
CA ILE A 166 -21.47 -18.56 -3.66
C ILE A 166 -22.40 -18.77 -4.87
N ASN A 167 -23.63 -19.21 -4.62
CA ASN A 167 -24.62 -19.49 -5.68
C ASN A 167 -25.08 -18.23 -6.41
N GLU A 168 -25.06 -17.08 -5.75
CA GLU A 168 -25.39 -15.78 -6.35
C GLU A 168 -24.18 -15.09 -6.98
N GLY A 169 -22.99 -15.68 -6.84
CA GLY A 169 -21.74 -15.08 -7.31
C GLY A 169 -21.40 -13.79 -6.56
N ARG A 170 -21.77 -13.68 -5.28
CA ARG A 170 -21.59 -12.47 -4.48
C ARG A 170 -20.80 -12.72 -3.21
N ALA A 171 -19.91 -11.79 -2.88
CA ALA A 171 -19.24 -11.76 -1.59
C ALA A 171 -19.19 -10.32 -1.07
N ALA A 172 -19.30 -10.16 0.25
CA ALA A 172 -19.26 -8.88 0.92
C ALA A 172 -18.19 -8.91 2.02
N PHE A 173 -17.35 -7.88 2.02
CA PHE A 173 -16.31 -7.66 3.00
C PHE A 173 -16.58 -6.37 3.71
N TYR A 174 -16.18 -6.31 4.98
CA TYR A 174 -16.33 -5.12 5.77
C TYR A 174 -15.12 -4.91 6.67
N GLY A 175 -14.70 -3.67 6.77
CA GLY A 175 -13.65 -3.25 7.67
C GLY A 175 -13.71 -1.77 7.95
N ARG A 176 -12.69 -1.32 8.68
CA ARG A 176 -12.53 0.09 9.05
C ARG A 176 -11.10 0.54 8.81
N CYS A 177 -10.94 1.81 8.47
CA CYS A 177 -9.63 2.44 8.48
C CYS A 177 -9.16 2.59 9.93
N ARG A 178 -7.99 2.06 10.26
CA ARG A 178 -7.41 2.09 11.61
C ARG A 178 -7.01 3.50 12.06
N VAL A 179 -6.80 4.42 11.12
CA VAL A 179 -6.27 5.76 11.41
C VAL A 179 -7.39 6.78 11.66
N ASN A 180 -8.42 6.81 10.80
CA ASN A 180 -9.54 7.77 10.91
C ASN A 180 -10.89 7.12 11.24
N GLY A 181 -10.94 5.79 11.39
CA GLY A 181 -12.16 5.05 11.72
C GLY A 181 -13.16 4.90 10.58
N ALA A 182 -12.85 5.36 9.36
CA ALA A 182 -13.76 5.33 8.21
C ALA A 182 -14.24 3.91 7.90
N HIS A 183 -15.52 3.78 7.61
CA HIS A 183 -16.15 2.51 7.25
C HIS A 183 -15.81 2.15 5.80
N LEU A 184 -15.54 0.87 5.55
CA LEU A 184 -15.24 0.34 4.23
C LEU A 184 -16.05 -0.95 4.03
N CYS A 185 -16.83 -1.01 2.95
CA CYS A 185 -17.52 -2.21 2.52
C CYS A 185 -17.13 -2.50 1.07
N ILE A 186 -16.85 -3.76 0.76
CA ILE A 186 -16.49 -4.18 -0.60
C ILE A 186 -17.43 -5.28 -1.02
N TYR A 187 -18.16 -5.05 -2.11
CA TYR A 187 -18.99 -6.04 -2.75
C TYR A 187 -18.30 -6.58 -3.99
N ILE A 188 -18.29 -7.90 -4.09
CA ILE A 188 -17.80 -8.63 -5.26
C ILE A 188 -19.01 -9.12 -6.02
N HIS A 189 -19.12 -8.72 -7.28
CA HIS A 189 -20.11 -9.24 -8.22
C HIS A 189 -19.40 -10.10 -9.25
N TRP A 190 -19.17 -11.37 -8.91
CA TRP A 190 -18.34 -12.29 -9.67
C TRP A 190 -18.83 -12.49 -11.11
N GLN A 191 -20.13 -12.74 -11.27
CA GLN A 191 -20.73 -12.96 -12.60
C GLN A 191 -20.60 -11.72 -13.50
N LYS A 192 -20.66 -10.52 -12.90
CA LYS A 192 -20.51 -9.25 -13.61
C LYS A 192 -19.05 -8.82 -13.77
N GLN A 193 -18.12 -9.51 -13.11
CA GLN A 193 -16.70 -9.17 -13.04
C GLN A 193 -16.46 -7.74 -12.52
N ILE A 194 -17.22 -7.33 -11.50
CA ILE A 194 -17.15 -5.98 -10.90
C ILE A 194 -16.87 -6.07 -9.40
N LEU A 195 -16.05 -5.13 -8.91
CA LEU A 195 -15.84 -4.81 -7.51
C LEU A 195 -16.49 -3.45 -7.22
N GLU A 196 -17.36 -3.39 -6.22
CA GLU A 196 -17.90 -2.14 -5.71
C GLU A 196 -17.31 -1.87 -4.33
N VAL A 197 -16.77 -0.68 -4.14
CA VAL A 197 -16.16 -0.20 -2.90
C VAL A 197 -17.03 0.92 -2.36
N TYR A 198 -17.58 0.72 -1.18
CA TYR A 198 -18.37 1.70 -0.45
C TYR A 198 -17.57 2.19 0.74
N SER A 199 -17.43 3.50 0.90
CA SER A 199 -16.66 4.08 1.99
C SER A 199 -17.34 5.30 2.59
N SER A 200 -17.20 5.49 3.91
CA SER A 200 -17.61 6.74 4.56
C SER A 200 -16.61 7.88 4.32
N ASN A 201 -15.43 7.56 3.77
CA ASN A 201 -14.46 8.51 3.27
C ASN A 201 -14.25 8.25 1.76
N PRO A 202 -14.76 9.11 0.86
CA PRO A 202 -14.71 8.88 -0.59
C PRO A 202 -13.30 8.65 -1.11
N ARG A 203 -12.32 9.47 -0.69
CA ARG A 203 -10.92 9.35 -1.13
C ARG A 203 -10.29 8.03 -0.72
N PHE A 204 -10.62 7.53 0.47
CA PHE A 204 -10.16 6.21 0.91
C PHE A 204 -10.79 5.09 0.07
N GLY A 205 -12.08 5.19 -0.23
CA GLY A 205 -12.78 4.24 -1.08
C GLY A 205 -12.19 4.20 -2.49
N GLU A 206 -11.95 5.36 -3.09
CA GLU A 206 -11.31 5.52 -4.40
C GLU A 206 -9.90 4.93 -4.42
N ALA A 207 -9.09 5.17 -3.38
CA ALA A 207 -7.74 4.63 -3.29
C ALA A 207 -7.74 3.10 -3.19
N ILE A 208 -8.60 2.51 -2.36
CA ILE A 208 -8.79 1.05 -2.30
C ILE A 208 -9.28 0.51 -3.65
N CYS A 209 -10.23 1.19 -4.28
CA CYS A 209 -10.77 0.81 -5.58
C CYS A 209 -9.68 0.81 -6.66
N SER A 210 -8.83 1.84 -6.69
CA SER A 210 -7.69 1.93 -7.61
C SER A 210 -6.65 0.85 -7.33
N GLU A 211 -6.34 0.59 -6.06
CA GLU A 211 -5.39 -0.45 -5.65
C GLU A 211 -5.86 -1.82 -6.16
N LEU A 212 -7.12 -2.15 -5.89
CA LEU A 212 -7.74 -3.41 -6.32
C LEU A 212 -7.85 -3.55 -7.84
N GLY A 213 -8.07 -2.46 -8.58
CA GLY A 213 -8.11 -2.47 -10.04
C GLY A 213 -6.74 -2.66 -10.69
N SER A 214 -5.65 -2.41 -9.96
CA SER A 214 -4.27 -2.50 -10.46
C SER A 214 -3.57 -3.83 -10.17
N MET A 215 -4.18 -4.71 -9.35
CA MET A 215 -3.65 -6.03 -9.01
C MET A 215 -3.76 -7.03 -10.16
#